data_AF-A0A7Z8JZF5-F1
#
_entry.id   AF-A0A7Z8JZF5-F1
#
_cell.length_a   1.000
_cell.length_b   1.000
_cell.length_c   1.000
_cell.angle_alpha   90.00
_cell.angle_beta   90.00
_cell.angle_gamma   90.00
#
_symmetry.space_group_name_H-M   'P 1'
#
loop_
_entity.id
_entity.type
_entity.pdbx_description
1 polymer ?
#
loop_
_entity_poly.entity_id
_entity_poly.type
_entity_poly.pdbx_seq_one_letter_code
_entity_poly.pdbx_strand_id
1 'polypeptide(L)'
;MTAELADAPRRTHLPEHLHLRAPMPGLTGYEDFTLTPLDDTGVLYALRAEPAGARPVRLFVVDPDAFFPDYHPAIAGDVLAAIGADAAHAVRLVVVRPADAGEPPTANLLAPLVLDPASGAAVQTVLTEDWPLRAPLAPAA
;
A
#
# COMPACT_ATOMS: atom_id res chain seq x y z
N MET A 1 16.82 10.04 -8.22
CA MET A 1 17.22 10.15 -6.81
C MET A 1 16.20 9.36 -6.01
N THR A 2 16.62 8.31 -5.33
CA THR A 2 15.77 7.38 -4.57
C THR A 2 15.96 7.64 -3.08
N ALA A 3 14.92 7.45 -2.27
CA ALA A 3 14.96 7.67 -0.83
C ALA A 3 14.30 6.50 -0.10
N GLU A 4 14.89 6.11 1.03
CA GLU A 4 14.32 5.14 1.96
C GLU A 4 13.28 5.85 2.83
N LEU A 5 12.13 5.20 3.07
CA LEU A 5 11.13 5.73 4.00
C LEU A 5 11.63 5.48 5.42
N ALA A 6 11.69 6.54 6.24
CA ALA A 6 12.03 6.41 7.65
C ALA A 6 10.98 5.56 8.38
N ASP A 7 11.42 4.81 9.40
CA ASP A 7 10.56 4.02 10.29
C ASP A 7 9.53 4.95 10.96
N ALA A 8 8.29 4.90 10.49
CA ALA A 8 7.27 5.88 10.83
C ALA A 8 6.62 5.55 12.19
N PRO A 9 6.41 6.55 13.08
CA PRO A 9 5.79 6.33 14.37
C PRO A 9 4.38 5.76 14.18
N ARG A 10 4.07 4.67 14.89
CA ARG A 10 2.77 3.94 14.96
C ARG A 10 1.68 4.50 14.02
N ARG A 11 1.42 3.75 12.95
CA ARG A 11 0.44 3.99 11.85
C ARG A 11 -1.04 4.02 12.28
N THR A 12 -1.34 4.47 13.50
CA THR A 12 -2.69 4.54 14.11
C THR A 12 -3.59 5.65 13.54
N HIS A 13 -3.18 6.36 12.48
CA HIS A 13 -4.03 7.39 11.87
C HIS A 13 -3.72 7.59 10.38
N LEU A 14 -3.90 6.54 9.58
CA LEU A 14 -3.95 6.71 8.12
C LEU A 14 -5.24 7.43 7.72
N PRO A 15 -5.22 8.23 6.63
CA PRO A 15 -6.41 8.91 6.16
C PRO A 15 -7.47 7.91 5.70
N GLU A 16 -8.74 8.19 6.03
CA GLU A 16 -9.87 7.37 5.62
C GLU A 16 -10.08 7.40 4.10
N HIS A 17 -9.74 8.52 3.45
CA HIS A 17 -9.91 8.70 2.02
C HIS A 17 -8.55 8.78 1.32
N LEU A 18 -8.40 7.99 0.26
CA LEU A 18 -7.25 8.05 -0.63
C LEU A 18 -7.69 8.49 -2.02
N HIS A 19 -6.85 9.32 -2.65
CA HIS A 19 -7.00 9.69 -4.04
C HIS A 19 -5.74 9.31 -4.82
N LEU A 20 -5.88 8.43 -5.80
CA LEU A 20 -4.79 7.97 -6.63
C LEU A 20 -4.39 9.02 -7.66
N ARG A 21 -3.12 9.43 -7.65
CA ARG A 21 -2.54 10.40 -8.60
C ARG A 21 -2.26 9.78 -9.97
N ALA A 22 -2.31 8.46 -10.06
CA ALA A 22 -2.27 7.72 -11.31
C ALA A 22 -3.15 6.47 -11.18
N PRO A 23 -3.81 6.01 -12.27
CA PRO A 23 -4.65 4.82 -12.22
C PRO A 23 -3.89 3.60 -11.74
N MET A 24 -4.48 2.84 -10.81
CA MET A 24 -3.88 1.58 -10.37
C MET A 24 -3.89 0.56 -11.53
N PRO A 25 -2.78 -0.13 -11.82
CA PRO A 25 -2.73 -1.13 -12.88
C PRO A 25 -3.86 -2.18 -12.76
N GLY A 26 -4.66 -2.32 -13.82
CA GLY A 26 -5.80 -3.25 -13.84
C GLY A 26 -7.10 -2.71 -13.23
N LEU A 27 -7.09 -1.49 -12.68
CA LEU A 27 -8.25 -0.83 -12.06
C LEU A 27 -8.47 0.59 -12.62
N THR A 28 -8.22 0.77 -13.93
CA THR A 28 -8.47 2.05 -14.61
C THR A 28 -9.91 2.52 -14.41
N GLY A 29 -10.09 3.80 -14.05
CA GLY A 29 -11.40 4.39 -13.75
C GLY A 29 -11.82 4.28 -12.28
N TYR A 30 -10.90 3.87 -11.40
CA TYR A 30 -11.04 3.97 -9.96
C TYR A 30 -9.86 4.77 -9.40
N GLU A 31 -10.11 6.03 -9.05
CA GLU A 31 -9.12 6.94 -8.50
C GLU A 31 -9.37 7.24 -7.02
N ASP A 32 -10.62 7.24 -6.58
CA ASP A 32 -11.00 7.53 -5.20
C ASP A 32 -11.28 6.23 -4.43
N PHE A 33 -10.73 6.15 -3.21
CA PHE A 33 -10.88 4.97 -2.35
C PHE A 33 -11.11 5.36 -0.89
N THR A 34 -11.78 4.48 -0.16
CA THR A 34 -11.79 4.47 1.31
C THR A 34 -10.82 3.41 1.84
N LEU A 35 -10.06 3.77 2.88
CA LEU A 35 -9.14 2.91 3.61
C LEU A 35 -9.68 2.67 5.01
N THR A 36 -10.17 1.46 5.27
CA THR A 36 -10.75 1.08 6.57
C THR A 36 -9.87 0.06 7.27
N PRO A 37 -9.42 0.28 8.52
CA PRO A 37 -8.72 -0.74 9.28
C PRO A 37 -9.63 -1.96 9.50
N LEU A 38 -9.05 -3.15 9.46
CA LEU A 38 -9.73 -4.44 9.73
C LEU A 38 -9.28 -5.08 11.05
N ASP A 39 -8.31 -4.49 11.72
CA ASP A 39 -7.84 -4.86 13.04
C ASP A 39 -7.53 -3.61 13.89
N ASP A 40 -7.45 -3.80 15.20
CA ASP A 40 -7.14 -2.73 16.17
C ASP A 40 -5.64 -2.37 16.21
N THR A 41 -4.80 -3.14 15.52
CA THR A 41 -3.34 -2.98 15.50
C THR A 41 -2.84 -2.06 14.38
N GLY A 42 -3.71 -1.71 13.43
CA GLY A 42 -3.35 -0.89 12.27
C GLY A 42 -2.44 -1.64 11.29
N VAL A 43 -2.61 -2.96 11.16
CA VAL A 43 -1.78 -3.79 10.28
C VAL A 43 -2.49 -4.11 8.98
N LEU A 44 -3.77 -4.48 9.04
CA LEU A 44 -4.58 -4.87 7.88
C LEU A 44 -5.68 -3.85 7.63
N TYR A 45 -5.85 -3.48 6.36
CA TYR A 45 -6.87 -2.55 5.91
C TYR A 45 -7.63 -3.10 4.69
N ALA A 46 -8.89 -2.69 4.55
CA ALA A 46 -9.65 -2.80 3.32
C ALA A 46 -9.58 -1.48 2.56
N LEU A 47 -9.15 -1.55 1.29
CA LEU A 47 -9.17 -0.44 0.36
C LEU A 47 -10.34 -0.63 -0.62
N ARG A 48 -11.35 0.24 -0.57
CA ARG A 48 -12.57 0.13 -1.41
C ARG A 48 -12.69 1.30 -2.34
N ALA A 49 -12.98 1.06 -3.61
CA ALA A 49 -13.18 2.15 -4.56
C ALA A 49 -14.51 2.87 -4.33
N GLU A 50 -14.52 4.19 -4.53
CA GLU A 50 -15.68 5.06 -4.42
C GLU A 50 -15.86 5.93 -5.68
N PRO A 51 -17.10 6.20 -6.12
CA PRO A 51 -18.32 5.54 -5.67
C PRO A 51 -18.32 4.06 -6.09
N ALA A 52 -19.05 3.23 -5.35
CA ALA A 52 -19.22 1.82 -5.72
C ALA A 52 -19.82 1.69 -7.14
N GLY A 53 -19.00 1.24 -8.10
CA GLY A 53 -19.41 0.98 -9.47
C GLY A 53 -20.18 -0.34 -9.62
N ALA A 54 -20.55 -0.68 -10.86
CA ALA A 54 -21.24 -1.93 -11.18
C ALA A 54 -20.45 -3.21 -10.79
N ARG A 55 -19.12 -3.08 -10.66
CA ARG A 55 -18.24 -4.11 -10.09
C ARG A 55 -17.46 -3.46 -8.95
N PRO A 56 -17.94 -3.56 -7.69
CA PRO A 56 -17.27 -2.92 -6.58
C PRO A 56 -15.86 -3.50 -6.40
N VAL A 57 -14.88 -2.62 -6.31
CA VAL A 57 -13.48 -2.99 -6.10
C VAL A 57 -13.19 -2.94 -4.61
N ARG A 58 -12.65 -4.04 -4.09
CA ARG A 58 -12.12 -4.13 -2.73
C ARG A 58 -10.81 -4.88 -2.76
N LEU A 59 -9.75 -4.22 -2.30
CA LEU A 59 -8.44 -4.81 -2.07
C LEU A 59 -8.19 -4.94 -0.57
N PHE A 60 -7.29 -5.85 -0.21
CA PHE A 60 -6.70 -5.91 1.12
C PHE A 60 -5.30 -5.34 1.02
N VAL A 61 -4.93 -4.46 1.94
CA VAL A 61 -3.58 -3.92 2.02
C VAL A 61 -3.06 -4.06 3.45
N VAL A 62 -1.77 -4.27 3.60
CA VAL A 62 -1.14 -4.36 4.92
C VAL A 62 0.02 -3.39 5.05
N ASP A 63 0.31 -3.02 6.30
CA ASP A 63 1.63 -2.54 6.68
C ASP A 63 2.65 -3.68 6.51
N PRO A 64 3.62 -3.56 5.58
CA PRO A 64 4.58 -4.62 5.36
C PRO A 64 5.54 -4.84 6.54
N ASP A 65 5.78 -3.84 7.40
CA ASP A 65 6.79 -3.95 8.48
C ASP A 65 6.40 -5.01 9.52
N ALA A 66 5.09 -5.27 9.67
CA ALA A 66 4.58 -6.29 10.57
C ALA A 66 4.91 -7.73 10.13
N PHE A 67 5.27 -7.94 8.85
CA PHE A 67 5.50 -9.26 8.26
C PHE A 67 6.88 -9.40 7.60
N PHE A 68 7.47 -8.28 7.16
CA PHE A 68 8.71 -8.24 6.40
C PHE A 68 9.64 -7.15 6.98
N PRO A 69 10.30 -7.41 8.12
CA PRO A 69 11.17 -6.42 8.77
C PRO A 69 12.31 -5.91 7.90
N ASP A 70 12.76 -6.70 6.92
CA ASP A 70 13.83 -6.32 5.99
C ASP A 70 13.32 -5.59 4.73
N TYR A 71 12.02 -5.32 4.63
CA TYR A 71 11.41 -4.68 3.46
C TYR A 71 11.58 -3.15 3.50
N HIS A 72 12.76 -2.67 3.09
CA HIS A 72 13.10 -1.25 2.98
C HIS A 72 13.36 -0.84 1.52
N PRO A 73 12.33 -0.86 0.65
CA PRO A 73 12.52 -0.49 -0.75
C PRO A 73 12.83 1.00 -0.89
N ALA A 74 13.64 1.34 -1.88
CA ALA A 74 13.91 2.71 -2.23
C ALA A 74 12.76 3.27 -3.10
N ILE A 75 12.10 4.34 -2.63
CA ILE A 75 11.03 5.00 -3.39
C ILE A 75 11.64 6.09 -4.28
N ALA A 76 11.26 6.10 -5.56
CA ALA A 76 11.75 7.08 -6.52
C ALA A 76 11.21 8.49 -6.19
N GLY A 77 12.04 9.52 -6.35
CA GLY A 77 11.67 10.89 -6.00
C GLY A 77 10.53 11.48 -6.81
N ASP A 78 10.30 10.99 -8.04
CA ASP A 78 9.16 11.36 -8.88
C ASP A 78 7.83 10.80 -8.35
N VAL A 79 7.84 9.60 -7.78
CA VAL A 79 6.71 9.01 -7.06
C VAL A 79 6.33 9.88 -5.86
N LEU A 80 7.32 10.28 -5.04
CA LEU A 80 7.10 11.16 -3.89
C LEU A 80 6.59 12.54 -4.32
N ALA A 81 7.16 13.12 -5.38
CA ALA A 81 6.71 14.38 -5.94
C ALA A 81 5.27 14.32 -6.46
N ALA A 82 4.85 13.20 -7.07
CA ALA A 82 3.49 13.02 -7.60
C ALA A 82 2.41 13.08 -6.50
N ILE A 83 2.72 12.58 -5.30
CA ILE A 83 1.82 12.65 -4.14
C ILE A 83 2.08 13.85 -3.23
N GLY A 84 3.10 14.67 -3.52
CA GLY A 84 3.46 15.85 -2.73
C GLY A 84 4.06 15.50 -1.36
N ALA A 85 4.63 14.31 -1.20
CA ALA A 85 5.18 13.83 0.07
C ALA A 85 6.71 13.97 0.13
N ASP A 86 7.24 14.09 1.34
CA ASP A 86 8.64 13.81 1.66
C ASP A 86 8.78 12.33 2.03
N ALA A 87 9.93 11.72 1.71
CA ALA A 87 10.27 10.35 2.12
C ALA A 87 10.18 10.14 3.64
N ALA A 88 10.45 11.18 4.45
CA ALA A 88 10.34 11.09 5.91
C ALA A 88 8.90 10.96 6.41
N HIS A 89 7.89 11.28 5.59
CA HIS A 89 6.48 11.33 5.98
C HIS A 89 5.59 10.39 5.18
N ALA A 90 6.04 9.95 4.00
CA ALA A 90 5.30 9.02 3.16
C ALA A 90 5.17 7.65 3.84
N VAL A 91 4.00 7.04 3.68
CA VAL A 91 3.72 5.68 4.17
C VAL A 91 3.62 4.73 2.98
N ARG A 92 4.07 3.50 3.17
CA ARG A 92 3.87 2.39 2.22
C ARG A 92 2.93 1.34 2.80
N LEU A 93 2.04 0.85 1.96
CA LEU A 93 1.21 -0.34 2.18
C LEU A 93 1.42 -1.29 1.00
N VAL A 94 1.23 -2.58 1.21
CA VAL A 94 1.35 -3.59 0.15
C VAL A 94 0.04 -4.32 -0.06
N VAL A 95 -0.30 -4.58 -1.32
CA VAL A 95 -1.54 -5.30 -1.67
C VAL A 95 -1.40 -6.78 -1.31
N VAL A 96 -2.41 -7.30 -0.61
CA VAL A 96 -2.52 -8.69 -0.21
C VAL A 96 -3.48 -9.42 -1.13
N ARG A 97 -3.00 -10.54 -1.66
CA ARG A 97 -3.83 -11.62 -2.16
C ARG A 97 -4.26 -12.49 -0.98
N PRO A 98 -5.57 -12.59 -0.68
CA PRO A 98 -6.07 -13.52 0.32
C PRO A 98 -5.71 -14.97 -0.02
N ALA A 99 -5.69 -15.82 1.00
CA ALA A 99 -5.53 -17.26 0.81
C ALA A 99 -6.62 -17.81 -0.12
N ASP A 100 -6.26 -18.79 -0.94
CA ASP A 100 -7.18 -19.59 -1.76
C ASP A 100 -6.90 -21.08 -1.50
N ALA A 101 -7.75 -21.98 -1.98
CA ALA A 101 -7.67 -23.42 -1.74
C ALA A 101 -6.30 -24.01 -2.13
N GLY A 102 -5.38 -24.11 -1.16
CA GLY A 102 -4.04 -24.65 -1.30
C GLY A 102 -2.90 -23.62 -1.37
N GLU A 103 -3.19 -22.32 -1.42
CA GLU A 103 -2.18 -21.25 -1.46
C GLU A 103 -2.27 -20.34 -0.21
N PRO A 104 -1.16 -20.10 0.51
CA PRO A 104 -1.15 -19.15 1.61
C PRO A 104 -1.41 -17.72 1.11
N PRO A 105 -1.85 -16.80 1.97
CA PRO A 105 -1.98 -15.40 1.59
C PRO A 105 -0.60 -14.83 1.23
N THR A 106 -0.55 -13.94 0.23
CA THR A 106 0.71 -13.34 -0.24
C THR A 106 0.61 -11.83 -0.38
N ALA A 107 1.67 -11.10 -0.06
CA ALA A 107 1.82 -9.68 -0.32
C ALA A 107 2.60 -9.42 -1.63
N ASN A 108 2.19 -8.39 -2.36
CA ASN A 108 2.93 -7.87 -3.51
C ASN A 108 3.96 -6.83 -3.03
N LEU A 109 5.20 -7.27 -2.81
CA LEU A 109 6.29 -6.39 -2.38
C LEU A 109 6.91 -5.61 -3.55
N LEU A 110 6.66 -6.04 -4.79
CA LEU A 110 7.15 -5.36 -6.00
C LEU A 110 6.40 -4.06 -6.29
N ALA A 111 5.12 -3.98 -5.92
CA ALA A 111 4.28 -2.82 -6.24
C ALA A 111 3.55 -2.24 -5.02
N PRO A 112 4.26 -1.55 -4.12
CA PRO A 112 3.63 -0.92 -2.95
C PRO A 112 2.72 0.23 -3.37
N LEU A 113 1.69 0.46 -2.55
CA LEU A 113 0.92 1.68 -2.50
C LEU A 113 1.66 2.68 -1.60
N VAL A 114 2.14 3.77 -2.17
CA VAL A 114 2.77 4.86 -1.43
C VAL A 114 1.77 5.99 -1.28
N LEU A 115 1.64 6.54 -0.08
CA LEU A 115 0.67 7.58 0.22
C LEU A 115 1.23 8.66 1.17
N ASP A 116 0.73 9.87 1.01
CA ASP A 116 0.87 10.95 1.97
C ASP A 116 -0.25 10.87 3.01
N PRO A 117 0.05 10.61 4.30
CA PRO A 117 -0.97 10.53 5.33
C PRO A 117 -1.71 11.85 5.56
N ALA A 118 -1.10 12.99 5.24
CA ALA A 118 -1.70 14.30 5.49
C ALA A 118 -2.78 14.65 4.45
N SER A 119 -2.55 14.37 3.17
CA SER A 119 -3.48 14.70 2.09
C SER A 119 -4.32 13.53 1.57
N GLY A 120 -3.95 12.28 1.88
CA GLY A 120 -4.55 11.10 1.27
C GLY A 120 -4.14 10.88 -0.19
N ALA A 121 -3.21 11.67 -0.73
CA ALA A 121 -2.67 11.44 -2.07
C ALA A 121 -1.89 10.12 -2.10
N ALA A 122 -2.18 9.25 -3.06
CA ALA A 122 -1.55 7.95 -3.14
C ALA A 122 -1.20 7.57 -4.58
N VAL A 123 -0.30 6.61 -4.74
CA VAL A 123 0.02 5.97 -6.02
C VAL A 123 0.54 4.56 -5.79
N GLN A 124 0.11 3.62 -6.63
CA GLN A 124 0.78 2.32 -6.70
C GLN A 124 1.94 2.42 -7.67
N THR A 125 3.15 2.20 -7.19
CA THR A 125 4.37 2.26 -8.00
C THR A 125 4.98 0.88 -8.11
N VAL A 126 5.62 0.57 -9.24
CA VAL A 126 6.42 -0.64 -9.41
C VAL A 126 7.87 -0.30 -9.10
N LEU A 127 8.47 -1.02 -8.17
CA LEU A 127 9.85 -0.81 -7.75
C LEU A 127 10.82 -1.29 -8.82
N THR A 128 11.99 -0.66 -8.88
CA THR A 128 13.09 -1.08 -9.77
C THR A 128 13.91 -2.23 -9.19
N GLU A 129 13.86 -2.41 -7.86
CA GLU A 129 14.51 -3.51 -7.17
C GLU A 129 13.69 -4.80 -7.30
N ASP A 130 14.36 -5.95 -7.28
CA ASP A 130 13.76 -7.27 -7.48
C ASP A 130 13.05 -7.79 -6.22
N TRP A 131 12.01 -7.07 -5.79
CA TRP A 131 11.11 -7.54 -4.74
C TRP A 131 10.11 -8.56 -5.27
N PRO A 132 9.70 -9.56 -4.47
CA PRO A 132 8.78 -10.60 -4.93
C PRO A 132 7.37 -10.05 -5.15
N LEU A 133 6.77 -10.43 -6.29
CA LEU A 133 5.35 -10.18 -6.57
C LEU A 133 4.42 -10.95 -5.62
N ARG A 134 4.90 -12.05 -5.04
CA ARG A 134 4.15 -12.99 -4.19
C ARG A 134 5.03 -13.43 -3.01
N ALA A 135 5.17 -12.56 -2.01
CA ALA A 135 5.80 -12.93 -0.74
C ALA A 135 4.75 -13.60 0.15
N PRO A 136 4.97 -14.84 0.64
CA PRO A 136 4.08 -15.45 1.62
C PRO A 136 3.98 -14.58 2.89
N LEU A 137 2.76 -14.32 3.35
CA LEU A 137 2.51 -13.71 4.64
C LEU A 137 2.64 -14.79 5.70
N ALA A 138 3.82 -14.92 6.28
CA ALA A 138 4.07 -15.70 7.49
C ALA A 138 4.16 -14.74 8.69
N PRO A 139 3.74 -15.17 9.89
CA PRO A 139 4.07 -14.41 11.09
C PRO A 139 5.59 -14.25 11.17
N ALA A 140 6.08 -13.04 11.49
CA ALA A 140 7.49 -12.86 11.82
C ALA A 140 7.85 -13.81 12.98
N ALA A 141 8.96 -14.53 12.82
CA ALA A 141 9.44 -15.51 13.81
C ALA A 141 9.95 -14.83 15.09
#